data_AF-W5TBT9-F1
#
_entry.id   AF-W5TBT9-F1
#
_cell.length_a   1.000
_cell.length_b   1.000
_cell.length_c   1.000
_cell.angle_alpha   90.00
_cell.angle_beta   90.00
_cell.angle_gamma   90.00
#
_symmetry.space_group_name_H-M   'P 1'
#
loop_
_entity.id
_entity.type
_entity.pdbx_description
1 polymer ?
#
loop_
_entity_poly.entity_id
_entity_poly.type
_entity_poly.pdbx_seq_one_letter_code
_entity_poly.pdbx_strand_id
1 'polypeptide(L)'
;MKYIFCKRRYYMGYVKIISIAALLLTINCKSDNNRLNAKSDAKIAKETAKSVEESTTEQVSKLTGLEITKIKALSTEELAKIAAGAKSKSEDSKKGIDHFKKTTGKAKLEVKDIPNLIKAIKNSAEKIEIAFKALLNAGYNGPVANAVKSNIDSGIKMLTLLDKLLDIATRTTHNSRELEIKKTIKQFNTHNPSLQIYINESGAHTKAYIRIIMTNVSRYFFNGVYDELSDNLDQAPSNLKEALTSLKEAADSISTAAGIIELCFNSNY
;
A
#
# COMPACT_ATOMS: atom_id res chain seq x y z
N MET A 1 54.51 39.85 29.23
CA MET A 1 53.78 40.95 29.90
C MET A 1 52.57 40.34 30.61
N LYS A 2 52.57 40.45 31.96
CA LYS A 2 51.47 40.30 32.95
C LYS A 2 50.52 39.08 32.91
N TYR A 3 50.66 38.25 33.96
CA TYR A 3 49.63 37.39 34.56
C TYR A 3 48.39 38.16 35.01
N ILE A 4 47.25 37.48 35.16
CA ILE A 4 46.34 37.53 36.34
C ILE A 4 45.29 36.41 36.25
N PHE A 5 45.25 35.58 37.30
CA PHE A 5 44.11 34.76 37.70
C PHE A 5 43.09 35.67 38.42
N CYS A 6 41.79 35.52 38.18
CA CYS A 6 40.79 35.95 39.15
C CYS A 6 39.63 34.96 39.24
N LYS A 7 39.24 34.69 40.48
CA LYS A 7 38.36 33.64 40.99
C LYS A 7 37.20 34.32 41.72
N ARG A 8 35.94 33.96 41.45
CA ARG A 8 34.71 34.09 42.30
C ARG A 8 33.53 33.63 41.43
N ARG A 9 32.81 32.52 41.65
CA ARG A 9 32.05 31.99 42.80
C ARG A 9 30.86 32.88 43.19
N TYR A 10 29.64 32.57 42.70
CA TYR A 10 28.48 32.03 43.46
C TYR A 10 27.08 32.43 42.94
N TYR A 11 26.14 31.48 43.09
CA TYR A 11 24.66 31.54 43.20
C TYR A 11 23.73 31.68 41.97
N MET A 12 23.20 30.52 41.55
CA MET A 12 21.78 30.08 41.61
C MET A 12 20.65 31.09 41.31
N GLY A 13 19.82 30.80 40.30
CA GLY A 13 18.50 31.43 40.13
C GLY A 13 17.87 31.17 38.75
N TYR A 14 16.70 30.54 38.73
CA TYR A 14 15.85 30.26 37.57
C TYR A 14 15.41 31.53 36.78
N VAL A 15 14.94 31.34 35.52
CA VAL A 15 13.68 31.88 34.91
C VAL A 15 13.81 32.55 33.50
N LYS A 16 12.97 32.06 32.55
CA LYS A 16 12.40 32.63 31.28
C LYS A 16 13.29 32.74 30.03
N ILE A 17 13.07 31.97 28.94
CA ILE A 17 12.04 32.06 27.87
C ILE A 17 11.88 33.49 27.32
N ILE A 18 12.29 33.69 26.05
CA ILE A 18 11.68 34.49 24.94
C ILE A 18 12.81 34.96 24.01
N SER A 19 12.67 34.66 22.71
CA SER A 19 12.99 35.53 21.55
C SER A 19 13.61 34.77 20.35
N ILE A 20 12.88 33.81 19.80
CA ILE A 20 13.05 33.34 18.40
C ILE A 20 11.86 33.88 17.60
N ALA A 21 11.78 35.21 17.50
CA ALA A 21 10.79 35.93 16.69
C ALA A 21 11.46 36.93 15.72
N ALA A 22 12.76 36.81 15.48
CA ALA A 22 13.53 37.74 14.66
C ALA A 22 14.02 37.17 13.31
N LEU A 23 13.52 36.00 12.88
CA LEU A 23 13.92 35.34 11.63
C LEU A 23 12.82 35.33 10.55
N LEU A 24 11.85 36.26 10.63
CA LEU A 24 10.73 36.40 9.68
C LEU A 24 10.71 37.73 8.89
N LEU A 25 11.79 38.50 8.85
CA LEU A 25 11.78 39.85 8.24
C LEU A 25 12.78 40.10 7.10
N THR A 26 13.13 39.10 6.29
CA THR A 26 13.95 39.35 5.07
C THR A 26 13.49 38.68 3.77
N ILE A 27 12.26 38.15 3.68
CA ILE A 27 11.72 37.71 2.38
C ILE A 27 10.35 38.36 2.14
N ASN A 28 10.37 39.66 1.85
CA ASN A 28 9.22 40.30 1.21
C ASN A 28 9.67 41.38 0.23
N CYS A 29 10.22 40.96 -0.92
CA CYS A 29 10.32 41.76 -2.15
C CYS A 29 10.43 40.86 -3.39
N LYS A 30 9.43 39.97 -3.61
CA LYS A 30 9.02 39.48 -4.95
C LYS A 30 7.74 38.63 -4.87
N SER A 31 6.66 39.22 -4.37
CA SER A 31 5.31 38.69 -4.56
C SER A 31 4.73 39.41 -5.77
N ASP A 32 4.49 38.68 -6.86
CA ASP A 32 3.21 38.69 -7.59
C ASP A 32 3.34 37.81 -8.84
N ASN A 33 3.35 36.49 -8.63
CA ASN A 33 2.81 35.53 -9.62
C ASN A 33 2.56 34.10 -9.08
N ASN A 34 3.07 33.73 -7.90
CA ASN A 34 2.94 32.35 -7.38
C ASN A 34 1.76 32.10 -6.43
N ARG A 35 0.90 33.10 -6.20
CA ARG A 35 -0.23 32.99 -5.24
C ARG A 35 -1.46 32.30 -5.82
N LEU A 36 -1.50 32.07 -7.13
CA LEU A 36 -2.59 31.35 -7.81
C LEU A 36 -2.40 29.82 -7.82
N ASN A 37 -1.17 29.33 -7.85
CA ASN A 37 -0.89 27.87 -7.91
C ASN A 37 -0.97 27.18 -6.53
N ALA A 38 -0.54 27.85 -5.46
CA ALA A 38 -0.64 27.26 -4.11
C ALA A 38 -2.10 27.12 -3.61
N LYS A 39 -3.01 27.95 -4.13
CA LYS A 39 -4.46 27.89 -3.82
C LYS A 39 -5.17 26.77 -4.59
N SER A 40 -4.73 26.47 -5.82
CA SER A 40 -5.27 25.32 -6.57
C SER A 40 -4.80 24.00 -5.96
N ASP A 41 -3.54 23.90 -5.57
CA ASP A 41 -2.98 22.64 -5.06
C ASP A 41 -3.54 22.28 -3.68
N ALA A 42 -3.77 23.28 -2.80
CA ALA A 42 -4.45 23.06 -1.52
C ALA A 42 -5.95 22.73 -1.70
N LYS A 43 -6.61 23.28 -2.74
CA LYS A 43 -8.00 22.98 -3.06
C LYS A 43 -8.13 21.56 -3.65
N ILE A 44 -7.23 21.17 -4.55
CA ILE A 44 -7.16 19.83 -5.13
C ILE A 44 -6.81 18.81 -4.04
N ALA A 45 -5.88 19.10 -3.13
CA ALA A 45 -5.57 18.23 -2.00
C ALA A 45 -6.77 18.06 -1.06
N LYS A 46 -7.52 19.12 -0.80
CA LYS A 46 -8.74 19.08 0.04
C LYS A 46 -9.90 18.36 -0.65
N GLU A 47 -10.10 18.55 -1.94
CA GLU A 47 -11.10 17.85 -2.74
C GLU A 47 -10.75 16.37 -2.93
N THR A 48 -9.46 16.04 -3.09
CA THR A 48 -8.97 14.66 -3.15
C THR A 48 -9.12 13.99 -1.79
N ALA A 49 -8.76 14.66 -0.69
CA ALA A 49 -8.97 14.14 0.66
C ALA A 49 -10.45 13.90 0.97
N LYS A 50 -11.33 14.83 0.59
CA LYS A 50 -12.77 14.71 0.74
C LYS A 50 -13.36 13.59 -0.12
N SER A 51 -12.91 13.44 -1.37
CA SER A 51 -13.31 12.36 -2.26
C SER A 51 -12.84 10.99 -1.77
N VAL A 52 -11.63 10.91 -1.20
CA VAL A 52 -11.11 9.69 -0.56
C VAL A 52 -11.90 9.36 0.71
N GLU A 53 -12.27 10.36 1.51
CA GLU A 53 -13.13 10.21 2.69
C GLU A 53 -14.53 9.72 2.30
N GLU A 54 -15.17 10.31 1.28
CA GLU A 54 -16.49 9.88 0.78
C GLU A 54 -16.45 8.46 0.17
N SER A 55 -15.41 8.14 -0.62
CA SER A 55 -15.24 6.81 -1.23
C SER A 55 -14.96 5.71 -0.20
N THR A 56 -14.12 5.99 0.80
CA THR A 56 -13.86 5.04 1.90
C THR A 56 -15.12 4.81 2.72
N THR A 57 -15.89 5.87 2.97
CA THR A 57 -17.15 5.83 3.71
C THR A 57 -18.20 4.96 3.00
N GLU A 58 -18.36 5.12 1.69
CA GLU A 58 -19.29 4.29 0.90
C GLU A 58 -18.87 2.80 0.85
N GLN A 59 -17.58 2.52 0.77
CA GLN A 59 -17.08 1.13 0.70
C GLN A 59 -17.11 0.43 2.06
N VAL A 60 -16.83 1.15 3.14
CA VAL A 60 -17.02 0.66 4.51
C VAL A 60 -18.50 0.37 4.75
N SER A 61 -19.40 1.28 4.34
CA SER A 61 -20.85 1.06 4.39
C SER A 61 -21.28 -0.24 3.72
N LYS A 62 -20.77 -0.53 2.52
CA LYS A 62 -21.05 -1.80 1.80
C LYS A 62 -20.54 -3.05 2.52
N LEU A 63 -19.45 -2.94 3.29
CA LEU A 63 -18.86 -4.07 4.03
C LEU A 63 -19.50 -4.27 5.41
N THR A 64 -19.91 -3.19 6.07
CA THR A 64 -20.43 -3.22 7.43
C THR A 64 -21.96 -3.23 7.49
N GLY A 65 -22.62 -2.68 6.46
CA GLY A 65 -24.06 -2.39 6.41
C GLY A 65 -24.44 -1.06 7.07
N LEU A 66 -23.49 -0.14 7.31
CA LEU A 66 -23.71 1.08 8.10
C LEU A 66 -23.82 2.35 7.25
N GLU A 67 -24.65 3.30 7.67
CA GLU A 67 -24.82 4.58 6.99
C GLU A 67 -23.57 5.48 7.05
N ILE A 68 -23.40 6.30 6.01
CA ILE A 68 -22.29 7.23 5.75
C ILE A 68 -22.02 8.18 6.94
N THR A 69 -23.04 8.52 7.72
CA THR A 69 -22.98 9.44 8.87
C THR A 69 -22.36 8.84 10.14
N LYS A 70 -22.24 7.51 10.26
CA LYS A 70 -21.66 6.83 11.44
C LYS A 70 -20.15 6.54 11.32
N ILE A 71 -19.56 6.76 10.15
CA ILE A 71 -18.19 6.35 9.84
C ILE A 71 -17.12 7.27 10.47
N LYS A 72 -17.51 8.44 10.97
CA LYS A 72 -16.59 9.41 11.60
C LYS A 72 -15.97 8.93 12.92
N ALA A 73 -16.45 7.83 13.49
CA ALA A 73 -15.75 7.11 14.55
C ALA A 73 -16.22 5.65 14.52
N LEU A 74 -15.71 4.87 13.55
CA LEU A 74 -15.97 3.44 13.53
C LEU A 74 -15.62 2.83 14.89
N SER A 75 -16.55 2.04 15.44
CA SER A 75 -16.30 1.33 16.68
C SER A 75 -15.22 0.26 16.47
N THR A 76 -14.65 -0.24 17.57
CA THR A 76 -13.68 -1.35 17.53
C THR A 76 -14.27 -2.59 16.86
N GLU A 77 -15.55 -2.88 17.12
CA GLU A 77 -16.29 -4.00 16.51
C GLU A 77 -16.50 -3.79 15.01
N GLU A 78 -16.77 -2.56 14.58
CA GLU A 78 -16.92 -2.23 13.16
C GLU A 78 -15.61 -2.35 12.41
N LEU A 79 -14.50 -1.88 13.00
CA LEU A 79 -13.15 -2.06 12.45
C LEU A 79 -12.78 -3.54 12.35
N ALA A 80 -13.07 -4.32 13.39
CA ALA A 80 -12.85 -5.77 13.39
C ALA A 80 -13.67 -6.46 12.29
N LYS A 81 -14.93 -6.09 12.11
CA LYS A 81 -15.79 -6.63 11.05
C LYS A 81 -15.26 -6.34 9.65
N ILE A 82 -14.78 -5.12 9.40
CA ILE A 82 -14.19 -4.73 8.11
C ILE A 82 -12.92 -5.55 7.84
N ALA A 83 -12.03 -5.65 8.83
CA ALA A 83 -10.78 -6.39 8.72
C ALA A 83 -11.04 -7.90 8.55
N ALA A 84 -12.00 -8.47 9.28
CA ALA A 84 -12.44 -9.86 9.13
C ALA A 84 -13.05 -10.12 7.74
N GLY A 85 -13.81 -9.16 7.20
CA GLY A 85 -14.31 -9.22 5.82
C GLY A 85 -13.17 -9.24 4.79
N ALA A 86 -12.14 -8.41 4.96
CA ALA A 86 -10.95 -8.43 4.11
C ALA A 86 -10.19 -9.76 4.21
N LYS A 87 -10.00 -10.28 5.43
CA LYS A 87 -9.43 -11.62 5.68
C LYS A 87 -10.20 -12.71 4.95
N SER A 88 -11.51 -12.80 5.15
CA SER A 88 -12.35 -13.81 4.49
C SER A 88 -12.20 -13.78 2.96
N LYS A 89 -12.18 -12.61 2.33
CA LYS A 89 -12.00 -12.50 0.88
C LYS A 89 -10.61 -12.95 0.41
N SER A 90 -9.57 -12.61 1.18
CA SER A 90 -8.21 -13.07 0.88
C SER A 90 -8.08 -14.60 1.00
N GLU A 91 -8.69 -15.20 2.03
CA GLU A 91 -8.73 -16.65 2.22
C GLU A 91 -9.50 -17.35 1.10
N ASP A 92 -10.64 -16.80 0.69
CA ASP A 92 -11.43 -17.32 -0.42
C ASP A 92 -10.62 -17.30 -1.73
N SER A 93 -9.86 -16.22 -1.95
CA SER A 93 -8.98 -16.09 -3.12
C SER A 93 -7.88 -17.17 -3.10
N LYS A 94 -7.25 -17.38 -1.94
CA LYS A 94 -6.25 -18.44 -1.72
C LYS A 94 -6.85 -19.83 -1.97
N LYS A 95 -7.99 -20.14 -1.34
CA LYS A 95 -8.71 -21.41 -1.49
C LYS A 95 -9.12 -21.66 -2.94
N GLY A 96 -9.54 -20.64 -3.67
CA GLY A 96 -9.89 -20.73 -5.08
C GLY A 96 -8.72 -21.22 -5.94
N ILE A 97 -7.52 -20.70 -5.70
CA ILE A 97 -6.30 -21.11 -6.39
C ILE A 97 -5.93 -22.55 -6.04
N ASP A 98 -5.97 -22.91 -4.75
CA ASP A 98 -5.68 -24.27 -4.30
C ASP A 98 -6.66 -25.31 -4.86
N HIS A 99 -7.95 -24.96 -4.85
CA HIS A 99 -9.01 -25.81 -5.40
C HIS A 99 -8.83 -25.99 -6.91
N PHE A 100 -8.50 -24.93 -7.64
CA PHE A 100 -8.20 -25.02 -9.07
C PHE A 100 -7.07 -26.02 -9.35
N LYS A 101 -5.97 -25.96 -8.60
CA LYS A 101 -4.84 -26.90 -8.75
C LYS A 101 -5.27 -28.35 -8.49
N LYS A 102 -6.04 -28.58 -7.41
CA LYS A 102 -6.52 -29.92 -7.05
C LYS A 102 -7.49 -30.49 -8.09
N THR A 103 -8.44 -29.70 -8.56
CA THR A 103 -9.51 -30.16 -9.46
C THR A 103 -9.08 -30.32 -10.90
N THR A 104 -8.18 -29.46 -11.40
CA THR A 104 -7.69 -29.58 -12.78
C THR A 104 -6.59 -30.63 -12.93
N GLY A 105 -6.07 -31.17 -11.82
CA GLY A 105 -4.90 -32.05 -11.81
C GLY A 105 -3.62 -31.36 -12.31
N LYS A 106 -3.65 -30.05 -12.55
CA LYS A 106 -2.51 -29.30 -13.07
C LYS A 106 -1.59 -28.89 -11.92
N ALA A 107 -0.37 -29.41 -11.93
CA ALA A 107 0.70 -28.88 -11.08
C ALA A 107 1.10 -27.43 -11.45
N LYS A 108 0.78 -26.99 -12.68
CA LYS A 108 1.13 -25.68 -13.22
C LYS A 108 -0.10 -24.95 -13.76
N LEU A 109 -0.29 -23.70 -13.32
CA LEU A 109 -1.29 -22.80 -13.89
C LEU A 109 -0.94 -22.45 -15.34
N GLU A 110 -1.93 -22.38 -16.23
CA GLU A 110 -1.73 -21.82 -17.57
C GLU A 110 -1.95 -20.31 -17.55
N VAL A 111 -1.27 -19.60 -18.46
CA VAL A 111 -1.37 -18.13 -18.57
C VAL A 111 -2.83 -17.65 -18.72
N LYS A 112 -3.67 -18.40 -19.43
CA LYS A 112 -5.08 -18.05 -19.67
C LYS A 112 -5.94 -18.09 -18.40
N ASP A 113 -5.53 -18.84 -17.38
CA ASP A 113 -6.27 -19.01 -16.13
C ASP A 113 -5.93 -17.90 -15.11
N ILE A 114 -4.81 -17.20 -15.32
CA ILE A 114 -4.25 -16.19 -14.40
C ILE A 114 -5.09 -14.91 -14.26
N PRO A 115 -5.68 -14.32 -15.32
CA PRO A 115 -6.38 -13.04 -15.20
C PRO A 115 -7.45 -13.02 -14.10
N ASN A 116 -8.27 -14.07 -14.01
CA ASN A 116 -9.33 -14.16 -12.99
C ASN A 116 -8.75 -14.28 -11.58
N LEU A 117 -7.66 -15.03 -11.41
CA LEU A 117 -6.99 -15.18 -10.12
C LEU A 117 -6.35 -13.85 -9.67
N ILE A 118 -5.68 -13.13 -10.58
CA ILE A 118 -5.11 -11.81 -10.30
C ILE A 118 -6.19 -10.80 -9.95
N LYS A 119 -7.33 -10.83 -10.64
CA LYS A 119 -8.47 -9.97 -10.30
C LYS A 119 -9.01 -10.25 -8.91
N ALA A 120 -9.11 -11.52 -8.51
CA ALA A 120 -9.54 -11.88 -7.15
C ALA A 120 -8.54 -11.40 -6.08
N ILE A 121 -7.24 -11.62 -6.29
CA ILE A 121 -6.18 -11.16 -5.38
C ILE A 121 -6.18 -9.62 -5.28
N LYS A 122 -6.28 -8.92 -6.41
CA LYS A 122 -6.36 -7.46 -6.47
C LYS A 122 -7.55 -6.92 -5.70
N ASN A 123 -8.74 -7.49 -5.90
CA ASN A 123 -9.93 -7.09 -5.15
C ASN A 123 -9.72 -7.29 -3.64
N SER A 124 -9.12 -8.39 -3.22
CA SER A 124 -8.78 -8.63 -1.81
C SER A 124 -7.76 -7.62 -1.27
N ALA A 125 -6.73 -7.28 -2.06
CA ALA A 125 -5.75 -6.25 -1.71
C ALA A 125 -6.39 -4.87 -1.53
N GLU A 126 -7.29 -4.47 -2.42
CA GLU A 126 -8.07 -3.23 -2.30
C GLU A 126 -8.95 -3.23 -1.04
N LYS A 127 -9.52 -4.38 -0.66
CA LYS A 127 -10.26 -4.53 0.60
C LYS A 127 -9.38 -4.39 1.84
N ILE A 128 -8.15 -4.92 1.80
CA ILE A 128 -7.14 -4.67 2.83
C ILE A 128 -6.80 -3.18 2.92
N GLU A 129 -6.62 -2.49 1.79
CA GLU A 129 -6.33 -1.05 1.78
C GLU A 129 -7.44 -0.23 2.44
N ILE A 130 -8.71 -0.56 2.16
CA ILE A 130 -9.86 0.11 2.76
C ILE A 130 -9.92 -0.14 4.27
N ALA A 131 -9.77 -1.41 4.68
CA ALA A 131 -9.71 -1.77 6.10
C ALA A 131 -8.57 -1.04 6.82
N PHE A 132 -7.41 -0.94 6.18
CA PHE A 132 -6.25 -0.26 6.74
C PHE A 132 -6.47 1.27 6.83
N LYS A 133 -7.05 1.89 5.81
CA LYS A 133 -7.44 3.32 5.86
C LYS A 133 -8.41 3.61 7.02
N ALA A 134 -9.34 2.70 7.31
CA ALA A 134 -10.22 2.82 8.47
C ALA A 134 -9.44 2.81 9.79
N LEU A 135 -8.40 1.99 9.90
CA LEU A 135 -7.51 1.98 11.07
C LEU A 135 -6.68 3.26 11.22
N LEU A 136 -6.18 3.81 10.10
CA LEU A 136 -5.48 5.11 10.12
C LEU A 136 -6.40 6.22 10.69
N ASN A 137 -7.66 6.25 10.23
CA ASN A 137 -8.67 7.19 10.73
C ASN A 137 -9.02 6.95 12.20
N ALA A 138 -8.95 5.70 12.66
CA ALA A 138 -9.14 5.31 14.06
C ALA A 138 -7.91 5.57 14.95
N GLY A 139 -6.84 6.16 14.41
CA GLY A 139 -5.67 6.58 15.17
C GLY A 139 -4.45 5.65 15.07
N TYR A 140 -4.48 4.60 14.24
CA TYR A 140 -3.29 3.78 13.97
C TYR A 140 -2.28 4.54 13.11
N ASN A 141 -1.44 5.36 13.74
CA ASN A 141 -0.49 6.24 13.07
C ASN A 141 0.96 5.94 13.51
N GLY A 142 1.93 6.43 12.73
CA GLY A 142 3.35 6.34 13.06
C GLY A 142 4.16 5.56 12.03
N PRO A 143 5.45 5.26 12.34
CA PRO A 143 6.37 4.64 11.39
C PRO A 143 5.88 3.30 10.83
N VAL A 144 5.38 2.41 11.70
CA VAL A 144 4.85 1.10 11.30
C VAL A 144 3.62 1.27 10.40
N ALA A 145 2.70 2.16 10.76
CA ALA A 145 1.52 2.43 9.94
C ALA A 145 1.89 2.97 8.55
N ASN A 146 2.92 3.82 8.46
CA ASN A 146 3.43 4.33 7.19
C ASN A 146 4.09 3.22 6.34
N ALA A 147 4.87 2.33 6.97
CA ALA A 147 5.48 1.19 6.30
C ALA A 147 4.41 0.26 5.71
N VAL A 148 3.45 -0.16 6.54
CA VAL A 148 2.31 -1.00 6.12
C VAL A 148 1.52 -0.33 4.99
N LYS A 149 1.21 0.97 5.10
CA LYS A 149 0.53 1.74 4.05
C LYS A 149 1.29 1.68 2.73
N SER A 150 2.60 1.91 2.77
CA SER A 150 3.46 1.95 1.59
C SER A 150 3.54 0.58 0.92
N ASN A 151 3.60 -0.49 1.70
CA ASN A 151 3.66 -1.85 1.19
C ASN A 151 2.33 -2.29 0.56
N ILE A 152 1.18 -1.97 1.18
CA ILE A 152 -0.14 -2.21 0.58
C ILE A 152 -0.26 -1.48 -0.77
N ASP A 153 0.08 -0.19 -0.82
CA ASP A 153 0.03 0.61 -2.05
C ASP A 153 0.95 0.03 -3.15
N SER A 154 2.17 -0.36 -2.77
CA SER A 154 3.13 -0.98 -3.69
C SER A 154 2.60 -2.31 -4.25
N GLY A 155 2.03 -3.17 -3.40
CA GLY A 155 1.40 -4.41 -3.80
C GLY A 155 0.23 -4.21 -4.77
N ILE A 156 -0.65 -3.24 -4.51
CA ILE A 156 -1.79 -2.91 -5.39
C ILE A 156 -1.32 -2.35 -6.74
N LYS A 157 -0.29 -1.50 -6.75
CA LYS A 157 0.31 -0.98 -8.00
C LYS A 157 0.89 -2.11 -8.85
N MET A 158 1.58 -3.06 -8.22
CA MET A 158 2.09 -4.27 -8.87
C MET A 158 0.97 -5.13 -9.47
N LEU A 159 -0.08 -5.42 -8.69
CA LEU A 159 -1.25 -6.17 -9.17
C LEU A 159 -1.95 -5.46 -10.32
N THR A 160 -2.07 -4.13 -10.25
CA THR A 160 -2.67 -3.31 -11.31
C THR A 160 -1.84 -3.32 -12.58
N LEU A 161 -0.51 -3.30 -12.47
CA LEU A 161 0.36 -3.48 -13.62
C LEU A 161 0.15 -4.87 -14.24
N LEU A 162 0.17 -5.92 -13.43
CA LEU A 162 0.02 -7.29 -13.94
C LEU A 162 -1.32 -7.50 -14.65
N ASP A 163 -2.41 -6.98 -14.08
CA ASP A 163 -3.75 -6.98 -14.68
C ASP A 163 -3.73 -6.36 -16.09
N LYS A 164 -3.08 -5.18 -16.25
CA LYS A 164 -2.91 -4.53 -17.56
C LYS A 164 -2.06 -5.36 -18.52
N LEU A 165 -0.95 -5.94 -18.05
CA LEU A 165 -0.07 -6.76 -18.88
C LEU A 165 -0.75 -8.05 -19.34
N LEU A 166 -1.57 -8.66 -18.49
CA LEU A 166 -2.36 -9.84 -18.82
C LEU A 166 -3.44 -9.51 -19.84
N ASP A 167 -4.17 -8.40 -19.65
CA ASP A 167 -5.16 -7.94 -20.63
C ASP A 167 -4.53 -7.78 -22.02
N ILE A 168 -3.37 -7.12 -22.11
CA ILE A 168 -2.62 -6.99 -23.38
C ILE A 168 -2.26 -8.37 -23.94
N ALA A 169 -1.71 -9.27 -23.11
CA ALA A 169 -1.24 -10.57 -23.55
C ALA A 169 -2.35 -11.52 -24.01
N THR A 170 -3.56 -11.43 -23.45
CA THR A 170 -4.69 -12.33 -23.75
C THR A 170 -5.64 -11.81 -24.83
N ARG A 171 -5.40 -10.64 -25.42
CA ARG A 171 -6.15 -10.15 -26.60
C ARG A 171 -6.06 -11.15 -27.76
N THR A 172 -6.86 -10.99 -28.80
CA THR A 172 -6.86 -11.86 -30.01
C THR A 172 -5.98 -11.30 -31.13
N THR A 173 -5.78 -9.98 -31.21
CA THR A 173 -4.90 -9.32 -32.19
C THR A 173 -3.44 -9.36 -31.75
N HIS A 174 -2.54 -9.95 -32.54
CA HIS A 174 -1.16 -10.24 -32.12
C HIS A 174 -0.15 -9.15 -32.51
N ASN A 175 -0.45 -8.36 -33.54
CA ASN A 175 0.49 -7.46 -34.22
C ASN A 175 0.74 -6.19 -33.38
N SER A 176 1.40 -6.29 -32.22
CA SER A 176 2.02 -5.20 -31.41
C SER A 176 2.12 -5.50 -29.90
N ARG A 177 1.61 -6.65 -29.41
CA ARG A 177 1.52 -6.90 -27.94
C ARG A 177 2.84 -6.74 -27.21
N GLU A 178 3.92 -7.25 -27.79
CA GLU A 178 5.25 -7.16 -27.17
C GLU A 178 5.69 -5.70 -26.97
N LEU A 179 5.45 -4.85 -27.98
CA LEU A 179 5.76 -3.43 -27.93
C LEU A 179 4.86 -2.69 -26.92
N GLU A 180 3.58 -3.06 -26.85
CA GLU A 180 2.63 -2.50 -25.87
C GLU A 180 2.98 -2.90 -24.43
N ILE A 181 3.40 -4.15 -24.20
CA ILE A 181 3.91 -4.66 -22.91
C ILE A 181 5.16 -3.87 -22.51
N LYS A 182 6.16 -3.77 -23.39
CA LYS A 182 7.41 -3.01 -23.16
C LYS A 182 7.10 -1.55 -22.81
N LYS A 183 6.19 -0.91 -23.56
CA LYS A 183 5.75 0.47 -23.31
C LYS A 183 5.07 0.61 -21.95
N THR A 184 4.19 -0.32 -21.59
CA THR A 184 3.46 -0.31 -20.31
C THR A 184 4.41 -0.43 -19.13
N ILE A 185 5.39 -1.35 -19.19
CA ILE A 185 6.43 -1.51 -18.17
C ILE A 185 7.29 -0.25 -18.07
N LYS A 186 7.75 0.30 -19.20
CA LYS A 186 8.55 1.53 -19.22
C LYS A 186 7.80 2.70 -18.58
N GLN A 187 6.52 2.86 -18.90
CA GLN A 187 5.66 3.88 -18.29
C GLN A 187 5.53 3.65 -16.79
N PHE A 188 5.27 2.41 -16.36
CA PHE A 188 5.18 2.09 -14.93
C PHE A 188 6.47 2.45 -14.18
N ASN A 189 7.62 2.03 -14.71
CA ASN A 189 8.94 2.30 -14.12
C ASN A 189 9.28 3.79 -14.06
N THR A 190 8.80 4.57 -15.03
CA THR A 190 8.98 6.03 -15.06
C THR A 190 8.16 6.71 -13.97
N HIS A 191 6.91 6.28 -13.77
CA HIS A 191 6.02 6.86 -12.76
C HIS A 191 6.31 6.32 -11.34
N ASN A 192 6.92 5.14 -11.22
CA ASN A 192 7.17 4.46 -9.96
C ASN A 192 8.65 4.01 -9.87
N PRO A 193 9.60 4.94 -9.77
CA PRO A 193 11.03 4.63 -9.81
C PRO A 193 11.51 3.71 -8.66
N SER A 194 10.81 3.70 -7.52
CA SER A 194 11.10 2.79 -6.40
C SER A 194 10.54 1.37 -6.58
N LEU A 195 9.68 1.17 -7.57
CA LEU A 195 8.98 -0.10 -7.84
C LEU A 195 9.42 -0.72 -9.16
N GLN A 196 10.59 -0.34 -9.67
CA GLN A 196 11.00 -0.70 -11.03
C GLN A 196 11.01 -2.22 -11.26
N ILE A 197 10.50 -2.60 -12.42
CA ILE A 197 10.47 -3.98 -12.89
C ILE A 197 11.39 -4.10 -14.10
N TYR A 198 12.34 -5.02 -13.99
CA TYR A 198 13.28 -5.34 -15.05
C TYR A 198 12.89 -6.66 -15.69
N ILE A 199 12.49 -6.62 -16.96
CA ILE A 199 12.19 -7.80 -17.76
C ILE A 199 13.16 -7.76 -18.94
N ASN A 200 14.12 -8.69 -18.98
CA ASN A 200 15.14 -8.74 -20.03
C ASN A 200 14.48 -8.81 -21.42
N GLU A 201 15.02 -8.01 -22.35
CA GLU A 201 14.41 -7.72 -23.66
C GLU A 201 14.32 -8.93 -24.61
N SER A 202 15.13 -9.97 -24.38
CA SER A 202 15.08 -11.23 -25.12
C SER A 202 13.96 -12.19 -24.67
N GLY A 203 13.17 -11.81 -23.66
CA GLY A 203 12.22 -12.69 -23.01
C GLY A 203 11.03 -11.97 -22.37
N ALA A 204 10.33 -11.11 -23.14
CA ALA A 204 9.01 -10.58 -22.80
C ALA A 204 7.92 -11.68 -22.85
N HIS A 205 8.21 -12.85 -22.29
CA HIS A 205 7.30 -13.96 -22.18
C HIS A 205 6.39 -13.73 -20.98
N THR A 206 5.08 -13.89 -21.18
CA THR A 206 4.06 -13.63 -20.17
C THR A 206 4.35 -14.25 -18.80
N LYS A 207 4.93 -15.45 -18.79
CA LYS A 207 5.34 -16.16 -17.58
C LYS A 207 6.37 -15.38 -16.75
N ALA A 208 7.33 -14.70 -17.40
CA ALA A 208 8.41 -14.01 -16.72
C ALA A 208 7.90 -12.81 -15.90
N TYR A 209 7.05 -11.96 -16.49
CA TYR A 209 6.49 -10.83 -15.76
C TYR A 209 5.44 -11.25 -14.73
N ILE A 210 4.67 -12.33 -14.97
CA ILE A 210 3.80 -12.91 -13.95
C ILE A 210 4.64 -13.29 -12.74
N ARG A 211 5.71 -14.07 -12.95
CA ARG A 211 6.61 -14.50 -11.86
C ARG A 211 7.17 -13.32 -11.09
N ILE A 212 7.85 -12.39 -11.77
CA ILE A 212 8.52 -11.25 -11.12
C ILE A 212 7.52 -10.39 -10.34
N ILE A 213 6.38 -10.08 -10.93
CA ILE A 213 5.38 -9.25 -10.26
C ILE A 213 4.80 -9.99 -9.05
N MET A 214 4.47 -11.28 -9.17
CA MET A 214 3.91 -12.04 -8.05
C MET A 214 4.93 -12.29 -6.94
N THR A 215 6.23 -12.43 -7.25
CA THR A 215 7.30 -12.41 -6.24
C THR A 215 7.27 -11.11 -5.44
N ASN A 216 7.17 -9.96 -6.13
CA ASN A 216 7.12 -8.66 -5.47
C ASN A 216 5.85 -8.48 -4.65
N VAL A 217 4.69 -8.87 -5.18
CA VAL A 217 3.42 -8.86 -4.43
C VAL A 217 3.53 -9.71 -3.17
N SER A 218 4.05 -10.93 -3.26
CA SER A 218 4.26 -11.79 -2.09
C SER A 218 5.14 -11.10 -1.04
N ARG A 219 6.27 -10.50 -1.44
CA ARG A 219 7.16 -9.76 -0.52
C ARG A 219 6.50 -8.54 0.11
N TYR A 220 5.76 -7.74 -0.65
CA TYR A 220 5.08 -6.57 -0.10
C TYR A 220 4.04 -6.96 0.95
N PHE A 221 3.29 -8.04 0.74
CA PHE A 221 2.28 -8.47 1.70
C PHE A 221 2.85 -9.31 2.86
N PHE A 222 3.90 -10.11 2.63
CA PHE A 222 4.55 -10.88 3.70
C PHE A 222 5.50 -9.98 4.50
N ASN A 223 6.69 -9.72 3.98
CA ASN A 223 7.72 -8.93 4.64
C ASN A 223 7.26 -7.50 4.95
N GLY A 224 6.41 -6.92 4.09
CA GLY A 224 6.02 -5.51 4.20
C GLY A 224 4.76 -5.23 5.02
N VAL A 225 3.88 -6.21 5.20
CA VAL A 225 2.62 -6.03 5.93
C VAL A 225 2.49 -7.06 7.04
N TYR A 226 2.62 -8.35 6.73
CA TYR A 226 2.52 -9.40 7.73
C TYR A 226 3.60 -9.27 8.80
N ASP A 227 4.88 -9.19 8.41
CA ASP A 227 6.02 -9.12 9.35
C ASP A 227 5.97 -7.80 10.13
N GLU A 228 5.79 -6.67 9.45
CA GLU A 228 5.66 -5.35 10.09
C GLU A 228 4.54 -5.32 11.15
N LEU A 229 3.39 -5.94 10.86
CA LEU A 229 2.32 -6.04 11.84
C LEU A 229 2.62 -7.07 12.93
N SER A 230 3.22 -8.22 12.62
CA SER A 230 3.62 -9.24 13.60
C SER A 230 4.59 -8.68 14.63
N ASP A 231 5.65 -8.02 14.18
CA ASP A 231 6.75 -7.55 15.03
C ASP A 231 6.33 -6.40 15.96
N ASN A 232 5.28 -5.67 15.57
CA ASN A 232 4.82 -4.47 16.26
C ASN A 232 3.42 -4.62 16.89
N LEU A 233 2.78 -5.79 16.79
CA LEU A 233 1.40 -6.00 17.25
C LEU A 233 1.24 -5.74 18.75
N ASP A 234 2.26 -6.09 19.53
CA ASP A 234 2.24 -5.91 20.98
C ASP A 234 2.24 -4.44 21.40
N GLN A 235 2.86 -3.58 20.59
CA GLN A 235 2.95 -2.14 20.78
C GLN A 235 1.74 -1.39 20.24
N ALA A 236 0.88 -2.06 19.47
CA ALA A 236 -0.32 -1.44 18.91
C ALA A 236 -1.36 -1.12 20.01
N PRO A 237 -2.19 -0.07 19.82
CA PRO A 237 -3.29 0.24 20.73
C PRO A 237 -4.19 -0.98 20.93
N SER A 238 -4.50 -1.33 22.18
CA SER A 238 -5.25 -2.54 22.54
C SER A 238 -6.60 -2.63 21.81
N ASN A 239 -7.26 -1.49 21.62
CA ASN A 239 -8.52 -1.36 20.91
C ASN A 239 -8.43 -1.64 19.39
N LEU A 240 -7.23 -1.72 18.82
CA LEU A 240 -7.01 -1.97 17.38
C LEU A 240 -6.36 -3.34 17.11
N LYS A 241 -5.86 -4.04 18.14
CA LYS A 241 -5.11 -5.29 17.98
C LYS A 241 -5.86 -6.37 17.21
N GLU A 242 -7.16 -6.53 17.44
CA GLU A 242 -7.97 -7.53 16.75
C GLU A 242 -8.08 -7.26 15.24
N ALA A 243 -8.37 -6.01 14.87
CA ALA A 243 -8.45 -5.60 13.47
C ALA A 243 -7.08 -5.68 12.77
N LEU A 244 -6.00 -5.29 13.46
CA LEU A 244 -4.62 -5.44 12.96
C LEU A 244 -4.22 -6.90 12.79
N THR A 245 -4.65 -7.78 13.71
CA THR A 245 -4.44 -9.24 13.59
C THR A 245 -5.15 -9.79 12.36
N SER A 246 -6.40 -9.40 12.14
CA SER A 246 -7.16 -9.82 10.96
C SER A 246 -6.52 -9.32 9.66
N LEU A 247 -6.01 -8.08 9.64
CA LEU A 247 -5.28 -7.54 8.49
C LEU A 247 -3.97 -8.26 8.22
N LYS A 248 -3.22 -8.58 9.27
CA LYS A 248 -2.00 -9.38 9.19
C LYS A 248 -2.29 -10.72 8.51
N GLU A 249 -3.30 -11.46 8.97
CA GLU A 249 -3.70 -12.75 8.39
C GLU A 249 -4.22 -12.62 6.96
N ALA A 250 -4.90 -11.51 6.65
CA ALA A 250 -5.33 -11.23 5.28
C ALA A 250 -4.12 -11.02 4.35
N ALA A 251 -3.09 -10.32 4.82
CA ALA A 251 -1.85 -10.11 4.07
C ALA A 251 -1.09 -11.42 3.84
N ASP A 252 -1.01 -12.30 4.84
CA ASP A 252 -0.45 -13.65 4.69
C ASP A 252 -1.18 -14.46 3.61
N SER A 253 -2.51 -14.39 3.59
CA SER A 253 -3.32 -15.08 2.58
C SER A 253 -3.07 -14.56 1.17
N ILE A 254 -2.91 -13.24 0.99
CA ILE A 254 -2.51 -12.65 -0.29
C ILE A 254 -1.09 -13.08 -0.67
N SER A 255 -0.14 -13.04 0.27
CA SER A 255 1.23 -13.47 0.00
C SER A 255 1.28 -14.93 -0.43
N THR A 256 0.57 -15.81 0.28
CA THR A 256 0.51 -17.23 -0.04
C THR A 256 -0.09 -17.45 -1.43
N ALA A 257 -1.22 -16.78 -1.73
CA ALA A 257 -1.83 -16.83 -3.06
C ALA A 257 -0.86 -16.37 -4.16
N ALA A 258 -0.11 -15.29 -3.88
CA ALA A 258 0.90 -14.77 -4.78
C ALA A 258 2.08 -15.74 -5.00
N GLY A 259 2.60 -16.32 -3.92
CA GLY A 259 3.65 -17.33 -3.95
C GLY A 259 3.24 -18.59 -4.71
N ILE A 260 1.99 -19.05 -4.56
CA ILE A 260 1.47 -20.20 -5.32
C ILE A 260 1.50 -19.91 -6.83
N ILE A 261 1.05 -18.73 -7.24
CA ILE A 261 1.07 -18.33 -8.67
C ILE A 261 2.52 -18.21 -9.16
N GLU A 262 3.38 -17.56 -8.40
CA GLU A 262 4.80 -17.40 -8.69
C GLU A 262 5.51 -18.74 -8.92
N LEU A 263 5.34 -19.70 -8.02
CA LEU A 263 5.88 -21.05 -8.12
C LEU A 263 5.42 -21.78 -9.38
N CYS A 264 4.17 -21.57 -9.83
CA CYS A 264 3.65 -22.18 -11.05
C CYS A 264 4.34 -21.67 -12.33
N PHE A 265 5.02 -20.53 -12.28
CA PHE A 265 5.77 -19.96 -13.40
C PHE A 265 7.28 -19.92 -13.16
N ASN A 266 7.76 -20.61 -12.13
CA ASN A 266 9.19 -20.79 -11.93
C ASN A 266 9.72 -21.86 -12.91
N SER A 267 10.80 -21.53 -13.63
CA SER A 267 11.33 -22.31 -14.75
C SER A 267 12.02 -23.62 -14.35
N ASN A 268 12.14 -23.90 -13.05
CA ASN A 268 12.96 -24.98 -12.49
C ASN A 268 12.16 -26.24 -12.08
N TYR A 269 10.90 -26.35 -12.49
CA TYR A 269 10.08 -27.55 -12.41
C TYR A 269 9.36 -27.76 -13.73
#